data_AF-A0A820NME3-F1
#
_entry.id   AF-A0A820NME3-F1
#
_cell.length_a   1.000
_cell.length_b   1.000
_cell.length_c   1.000
_cell.angle_alpha   90.00
_cell.angle_beta   90.00
_cell.angle_gamma   90.00
#
_symmetry.space_group_name_H-M   'P 1'
#
loop_
_entity.id
_entity.type
_entity.pdbx_description
1 polymer ?
#
loop_
_entity_poly.entity_id
_entity_poly.type
_entity_poly.pdbx_seq_one_letter_code
_entity_poly.pdbx_strand_id
1 'polypeptide(L)'
;YLIHLNYDILGSPNYIFGIYDASTSMNDTPSQALSGSKKISTLFKNWFIQQNLPWDYIDVTSRSDCGPFSAEGIVVGGISSGADDNKTVEQRNRYNHILGQSMGGIPDIPEDPCYHKACDSIENINIFVYEKMIKAAAYALEFLGQQEDLRIWLYPSTEIQ
;
A
#
# COMPACT_ATOMS: atom_id res chain seq x y z
N TYR A 1 -17.30 -10.10 -10.59
CA TYR A 1 -16.28 -9.05 -10.47
C TYR A 1 -15.37 -9.45 -9.32
N LEU A 2 -14.08 -9.21 -9.45
CA LEU A 2 -13.08 -9.66 -8.48
C LEU A 2 -12.23 -8.47 -8.06
N ILE A 3 -11.77 -8.50 -6.81
CA ILE A 3 -10.77 -7.58 -6.28
C ILE A 3 -9.70 -8.44 -5.63
N HIS A 4 -8.44 -8.05 -5.80
CA HIS A 4 -7.34 -8.58 -5.03
C HIS A 4 -6.70 -7.44 -4.21
N LEU A 5 -6.86 -7.51 -2.88
CA LEU A 5 -6.17 -6.63 -1.95
C LEU A 5 -4.92 -7.34 -1.46
N ASN A 6 -3.76 -6.77 -1.73
CA ASN A 6 -2.47 -7.32 -1.36
C ASN A 6 -1.88 -6.60 -0.17
N TYR A 7 -1.31 -7.37 0.75
CA TYR A 7 -0.74 -6.87 2.01
C TYR A 7 0.60 -7.54 2.23
N ASP A 8 1.63 -7.01 1.59
CA ASP A 8 2.94 -7.66 1.57
C ASP A 8 3.99 -6.75 2.19
N ILE A 9 4.43 -7.27 3.35
CA ILE A 9 5.03 -6.69 4.54
C ILE A 9 4.22 -5.54 5.14
N LEU A 10 3.79 -5.66 6.40
CA LEU A 10 3.01 -4.63 7.12
C LEU A 10 3.66 -4.14 8.43
N GLY A 11 4.85 -4.61 8.78
CA GLY A 11 5.48 -4.37 10.09
C GLY A 11 6.97 -3.99 10.07
N SER A 12 7.51 -3.49 8.96
CA SER A 12 8.96 -3.27 8.80
C SER A 12 9.54 -2.33 9.89
N PRO A 13 10.74 -2.58 10.43
CA PRO A 13 11.34 -1.74 11.48
C PRO A 13 11.57 -0.28 11.08
N ASN A 14 12.08 -0.05 9.86
CA ASN A 14 12.39 1.26 9.28
C ASN A 14 11.34 1.63 8.21
N TYR A 15 10.09 1.38 8.56
CA TYR A 15 8.89 1.42 7.73
C TYR A 15 8.70 2.62 6.80
N ILE A 16 7.92 2.39 5.76
CA ILE A 16 7.04 3.37 5.11
C ILE A 16 5.57 3.02 5.38
N PHE A 17 4.66 3.94 5.06
CA PHE A 17 3.24 3.65 4.86
C PHE A 17 2.98 3.66 3.36
N GLY A 18 3.43 2.59 2.69
CA GLY A 18 3.38 2.45 1.24
C GLY A 18 1.99 2.09 0.74
N ILE A 19 1.58 2.71 -0.36
CA ILE A 19 0.35 2.45 -1.11
C ILE A 19 0.75 2.05 -2.53
N TYR A 20 0.15 0.98 -3.03
CA TYR A 20 0.33 0.55 -4.42
C TYR A 20 -0.21 1.62 -5.38
N ASP A 21 0.64 2.21 -6.22
CA ASP A 21 0.25 3.31 -7.11
C ASP A 21 -0.36 2.80 -8.43
N ALA A 22 -1.69 2.70 -8.44
CA ALA A 22 -2.43 2.36 -9.65
C ALA A 22 -2.49 3.49 -10.70
N SER A 23 -1.95 4.68 -10.40
CA SER A 23 -1.98 5.83 -11.31
C SER A 23 -0.80 5.85 -12.28
N THR A 24 0.38 5.44 -11.81
CA THR A 24 1.62 5.52 -12.58
C THR A 24 2.32 4.19 -12.82
N SER A 25 1.97 3.14 -12.06
CA SER A 25 2.72 1.87 -12.03
C SER A 25 1.93 0.66 -12.54
N MET A 26 0.95 0.87 -13.43
CA MET A 26 0.06 -0.19 -13.96
C MET A 26 -0.05 -0.20 -15.50
N ASN A 27 1.00 0.20 -16.22
CA ASN A 27 0.95 0.40 -17.67
C ASN A 27 0.61 -0.87 -18.48
N ASP A 28 0.96 -2.05 -17.97
CA ASP A 28 0.67 -3.34 -18.63
C ASP A 28 -0.67 -3.98 -18.18
N THR A 29 -1.43 -3.29 -17.34
CA THR A 29 -2.71 -3.80 -16.83
C THR A 29 -3.86 -3.46 -17.79
N PRO A 30 -4.75 -4.43 -18.11
CA PRO A 30 -5.95 -4.16 -18.90
C PRO A 30 -6.74 -2.97 -18.35
N SER A 31 -7.15 -2.06 -19.24
CA SER A 31 -7.76 -0.76 -18.90
C SER A 31 -8.98 -0.87 -17.97
N GLN A 32 -9.72 -1.97 -18.07
CA GLN A 32 -10.88 -2.29 -17.23
C GLN A 32 -10.56 -2.35 -15.72
N ALA A 33 -9.34 -2.71 -15.32
CA ALA A 33 -8.94 -2.76 -13.91
C ALA A 33 -8.44 -1.41 -13.37
N LEU A 34 -7.97 -0.51 -14.24
CA LEU A 34 -7.27 0.71 -13.83
C LEU A 34 -8.16 1.63 -12.98
N SER A 35 -9.43 1.78 -13.33
CA SER A 35 -10.36 2.68 -12.62
C SER A 35 -10.57 2.22 -11.17
N GLY A 36 -10.87 0.93 -10.97
CA GLY A 36 -11.04 0.35 -9.64
C GLY A 36 -9.74 0.39 -8.82
N SER A 37 -8.60 0.05 -9.43
CA SER A 37 -7.31 0.06 -8.73
C SER A 37 -6.92 1.47 -8.26
N LYS A 38 -7.17 2.50 -9.08
CA LYS A 38 -6.98 3.92 -8.71
C LYS A 38 -7.87 4.34 -7.55
N LYS A 39 -9.14 3.89 -7.54
CA LYS A 39 -10.05 4.16 -6.43
C LYS A 39 -9.58 3.51 -5.14
N ILE A 40 -9.06 2.28 -5.19
CA ILE A 40 -8.49 1.61 -3.99
C ILE A 40 -7.22 2.33 -3.50
N SER A 41 -6.33 2.74 -4.41
CA SER A 41 -5.14 3.54 -4.05
C SER A 41 -5.53 4.83 -3.32
N THR A 42 -6.57 5.50 -3.85
CA THR A 42 -7.13 6.72 -3.26
C THR A 42 -7.79 6.46 -1.90
N LEU A 43 -8.46 5.32 -1.73
CA LEU A 43 -9.08 4.91 -0.48
C LEU A 43 -8.04 4.79 0.64
N PHE A 44 -6.92 4.11 0.39
CA PHE A 44 -5.82 4.00 1.36
C PHE A 44 -5.17 5.36 1.64
N LYS A 45 -4.88 6.14 0.60
CA LYS A 45 -4.33 7.50 0.77
C LYS A 45 -5.20 8.36 1.69
N ASN A 46 -6.51 8.36 1.46
CA ASN A 46 -7.44 9.11 2.28
C ASN A 46 -7.47 8.61 3.72
N TRP A 47 -7.37 7.28 3.94
CA TRP A 47 -7.25 6.72 5.27
C TRP A 47 -6.00 7.24 6.00
N PHE A 48 -4.82 7.16 5.40
CA PHE A 48 -3.59 7.66 6.03
C PHE A 48 -3.66 9.15 6.34
N ILE A 49 -4.20 9.97 5.42
CA ILE A 49 -4.41 11.40 5.64
C ILE A 49 -5.34 11.64 6.84
N GLN A 50 -6.49 10.95 6.91
CA GLN A 50 -7.44 11.08 8.01
C GLN A 50 -6.85 10.67 9.37
N GLN A 51 -5.92 9.70 9.36
CA GLN A 51 -5.22 9.26 10.56
C GLN A 51 -4.00 10.12 10.92
N ASN A 52 -3.73 11.20 10.17
CA ASN A 52 -2.52 12.02 10.29
C ASN A 52 -1.23 11.19 10.19
N LEU A 53 -1.21 10.22 9.28
CA LEU A 53 -0.05 9.39 8.98
C LEU A 53 0.61 9.84 7.67
N PRO A 54 1.94 9.75 7.57
CA PRO A 54 2.61 9.88 6.29
C PRO A 54 2.19 8.73 5.37
N TRP A 55 2.44 8.88 4.08
CA TRP A 55 2.21 7.86 3.06
C TRP A 55 3.18 8.02 1.90
N ASP A 56 3.50 6.93 1.22
CA ASP A 56 4.30 6.92 0.00
C ASP A 56 3.58 6.09 -1.05
N TYR A 57 3.77 6.46 -2.31
CA TYR A 57 3.41 5.57 -3.41
C TYR A 57 4.57 4.62 -3.69
N ILE A 58 4.23 3.36 -3.89
CA ILE A 58 5.17 2.32 -4.30
C ILE A 58 4.62 1.62 -5.53
N ASP A 59 5.52 1.07 -6.33
CA ASP A 59 5.16 0.44 -7.59
C ASP A 59 4.30 -0.81 -7.36
N VAL A 60 3.30 -0.98 -8.22
CA VAL A 60 2.55 -2.24 -8.35
C VAL A 60 3.41 -3.21 -9.13
N THR A 61 4.37 -3.83 -8.46
CA THR A 61 5.33 -4.70 -9.13
C THR A 61 4.81 -6.12 -9.29
N SER A 62 5.28 -6.82 -10.32
CA SER A 62 5.10 -8.27 -10.48
C SER A 62 5.83 -9.11 -9.41
N ARG A 63 6.63 -8.46 -8.53
CA ARG A 63 7.34 -9.14 -7.44
C ARG A 63 6.46 -9.51 -6.26
N SER A 64 5.23 -9.00 -6.20
CA SER A 64 4.26 -9.37 -5.17
C SER A 64 3.02 -10.02 -5.81
N ASP A 65 2.16 -10.62 -5.00
CA ASP A 65 1.08 -11.50 -5.46
C ASP A 65 0.02 -10.77 -6.31
N CYS A 66 -0.01 -9.44 -6.30
CA CYS A 66 -0.93 -8.67 -7.14
C CYS A 66 -0.62 -8.73 -8.64
N GLY A 67 0.62 -9.06 -9.05
CA GLY A 67 1.05 -9.04 -10.45
C GLY A 67 0.19 -9.93 -11.37
N PRO A 68 0.05 -11.24 -11.08
CA PRO A 68 -0.76 -12.15 -11.88
C PRO A 68 -2.24 -11.74 -11.97
N PHE A 69 -2.83 -11.22 -10.89
CA PHE A 69 -4.22 -10.74 -10.92
C PHE A 69 -4.38 -9.50 -11.79
N SER A 70 -3.43 -8.57 -11.68
CA SER A 70 -3.41 -7.36 -12.48
C SER A 70 -3.30 -7.66 -13.98
N ALA A 71 -2.46 -8.63 -14.36
CA ALA A 71 -2.29 -9.06 -15.75
C ALA A 71 -3.60 -9.59 -16.37
N GLU A 72 -4.46 -10.23 -15.58
CA GLU A 72 -5.77 -10.73 -16.00
C GLU A 72 -6.88 -9.65 -15.94
N GLY A 73 -6.53 -8.39 -15.65
CA GLY A 73 -7.49 -7.30 -15.55
C GLY A 73 -8.42 -7.41 -14.33
N ILE A 74 -7.97 -8.06 -13.27
CA ILE A 74 -8.60 -8.00 -11.95
C ILE A 74 -8.18 -6.70 -11.27
N VAL A 75 -9.13 -6.02 -10.62
CA VAL A 75 -8.80 -4.81 -9.84
C VAL A 75 -7.89 -5.20 -8.68
N VAL A 76 -6.77 -4.49 -8.56
CA VAL A 76 -5.78 -4.71 -7.52
C VAL A 76 -5.58 -3.45 -6.69
N GLY A 77 -5.21 -3.63 -5.44
CA GLY A 77 -4.69 -2.56 -4.60
C GLY A 77 -3.99 -3.16 -3.39
N GLY A 78 -3.36 -2.32 -2.59
CA GLY A 78 -2.59 -2.85 -1.48
C GLY A 78 -1.76 -1.79 -0.80
N ILE A 79 -1.15 -2.22 0.30
CA ILE A 79 -0.26 -1.41 1.11
C ILE A 79 0.92 -2.28 1.55
N SER A 80 2.06 -1.64 1.78
CA SER A 80 3.28 -2.27 2.29
C SER A 80 4.00 -1.35 3.24
N SER A 81 4.71 -1.90 4.22
CA SER A 81 5.59 -1.17 5.11
C SER A 81 7.04 -1.10 4.63
N GLY A 82 7.36 -1.68 3.48
CA GLY A 82 8.70 -1.61 2.90
C GLY A 82 9.56 -2.86 3.10
N ALA A 83 10.57 -3.03 2.26
CA ALA A 83 11.42 -4.23 2.21
C ALA A 83 12.92 -3.89 2.11
N ASP A 84 13.57 -4.21 0.98
CA ASP A 84 15.00 -4.02 0.75
C ASP A 84 15.39 -2.62 0.26
N ASP A 85 14.42 -1.77 -0.08
CA ASP A 85 14.66 -0.39 -0.45
C ASP A 85 15.16 0.44 0.74
N ASN A 86 16.07 1.38 0.48
CA ASN A 86 16.61 2.28 1.50
C ASN A 86 15.67 3.47 1.73
N LYS A 87 15.40 3.77 3.00
CA LYS A 87 14.67 5.00 3.35
C LYS A 87 15.47 6.22 2.96
N THR A 88 14.86 7.16 2.22
CA THR A 88 15.53 8.40 1.83
C THR A 88 15.57 9.42 2.98
N VAL A 89 16.47 10.39 2.88
CA VAL A 89 16.55 11.52 3.82
C VAL A 89 15.25 12.32 3.81
N GLU A 90 14.64 12.51 2.64
CA GLU A 90 13.38 13.23 2.44
C GLU A 90 12.22 12.50 3.10
N GLN A 91 12.11 11.18 2.90
CA GLN A 91 11.11 10.34 3.57
C GLN A 91 11.27 10.44 5.09
N ARG A 92 12.48 10.22 5.61
CA ARG A 92 12.76 10.30 7.05
C ARG A 92 12.38 11.66 7.64
N ASN A 93 12.75 12.76 6.97
CA ASN A 93 12.38 14.12 7.40
C ASN A 93 10.86 14.33 7.41
N ARG A 94 10.16 13.91 6.36
CA ARG A 94 8.70 14.04 6.25
C ARG A 94 7.98 13.22 7.33
N TYR A 95 8.45 12.02 7.61
CA TYR A 95 7.86 11.17 8.65
C TYR A 95 8.10 11.75 10.05
N ASN A 96 9.31 12.27 10.34
CA ASN A 96 9.57 12.99 11.59
C ASN A 96 8.66 14.20 11.77
N HIS A 97 8.40 14.93 10.68
CA HIS A 97 7.51 16.09 10.73
C HIS A 97 6.07 15.72 11.08
N ILE A 98 5.57 14.61 10.53
CA ILE A 98 4.17 14.18 10.69
C ILE A 98 3.95 13.39 11.99
N LEU A 99 4.85 12.44 12.31
CA LEU A 99 4.69 11.51 13.43
C LEU A 99 5.34 12.00 14.72
N GLY A 100 6.21 13.01 14.64
CA GLY A 100 7.02 13.49 15.74
C GLY A 100 8.48 13.11 15.62
N GLN A 101 9.33 13.81 16.40
CA GLN A 101 10.77 13.62 16.36
C GLN A 101 11.16 12.17 16.68
N SER A 102 12.15 11.66 15.96
CA SER A 102 12.67 10.28 16.06
C SER A 102 11.73 9.16 15.62
N MET A 103 10.56 9.47 15.06
CA MET A 103 9.63 8.44 14.55
C MET A 103 9.87 8.09 13.08
N GLY A 104 10.57 8.93 12.32
CA GLY A 104 10.73 8.77 10.87
C GLY A 104 11.76 7.74 10.42
N GLY A 105 12.35 6.98 11.34
CA GLY A 105 13.35 5.97 11.03
C GLY A 105 14.75 6.54 10.73
N ILE A 106 15.57 5.74 10.06
CA ILE A 106 16.98 6.02 9.77
C ILE A 106 17.15 6.11 8.25
N PRO A 107 17.69 7.22 7.72
CA PRO A 107 17.94 7.33 6.28
C PRO A 107 19.09 6.42 5.85
N ASP A 108 19.12 6.06 4.58
CA ASP A 108 20.15 5.23 3.93
C ASP A 108 20.29 3.81 4.51
N ILE A 109 19.28 3.38 5.27
CA ILE A 109 19.13 2.02 5.81
C ILE A 109 17.89 1.38 5.16
N PRO A 110 17.91 0.06 4.86
CA PRO A 110 16.75 -0.63 4.33
C PRO A 110 15.52 -0.44 5.21
N GLU A 111 14.34 -0.41 4.59
CA GLU A 111 13.06 -0.32 5.28
C GLU A 111 12.82 -1.53 6.20
N ASP A 112 13.27 -2.71 5.75
CA ASP A 112 13.44 -3.93 6.54
C ASP A 112 14.87 -4.48 6.43
N PRO A 113 15.74 -4.22 7.43
CA PRO A 113 17.11 -4.74 7.45
C PRO A 113 17.22 -6.26 7.50
N CYS A 114 16.15 -6.95 7.89
CA CYS A 114 16.06 -8.41 8.02
C CYS A 114 15.29 -9.09 6.90
N TYR A 115 14.81 -8.36 5.88
CA TYR A 115 14.13 -8.93 4.72
C TYR A 115 14.90 -10.13 4.13
N HIS A 116 14.22 -11.28 4.06
CA HIS A 116 14.77 -12.58 3.61
C HIS A 116 16.03 -13.05 4.35
N LYS A 117 16.20 -12.67 5.62
CA LYS A 117 17.32 -13.10 6.48
C LYS A 117 16.81 -13.87 7.69
N ALA A 118 17.71 -14.60 8.34
CA ALA A 118 17.39 -15.39 9.53
C ALA A 118 16.92 -14.56 10.75
N CYS A 119 17.14 -13.23 10.72
CA CYS A 119 16.67 -12.32 11.76
C CYS A 119 15.24 -11.80 11.54
N ASP A 120 14.56 -12.19 10.45
CA ASP A 120 13.14 -11.91 10.27
C ASP A 120 12.31 -12.82 11.17
N SER A 121 12.06 -12.31 12.39
CA SER A 121 11.36 -12.99 13.46
C SER A 121 10.36 -12.05 14.13
N ILE A 122 9.69 -12.50 15.20
CA ILE A 122 8.73 -11.67 15.93
C ILE A 122 9.36 -10.40 16.54
N GLU A 123 10.68 -10.42 16.73
CA GLU A 123 11.48 -9.28 17.18
C GLU A 123 11.72 -8.23 16.08
N ASN A 124 11.47 -8.56 14.81
CA ASN A 124 11.65 -7.68 13.64
C ASN A 124 10.38 -6.87 13.30
N ILE A 125 9.41 -6.78 14.20
CA ILE A 125 8.12 -6.14 13.94
C ILE A 125 8.03 -4.79 14.64
N ASN A 126 7.83 -3.72 13.87
CA ASN A 126 7.39 -2.44 14.39
C ASN A 126 5.89 -2.49 14.70
N ILE A 127 5.55 -2.67 15.99
CA ILE A 127 4.16 -2.82 16.45
C ILE A 127 3.29 -1.61 16.13
N PHE A 128 3.85 -0.39 16.21
CA PHE A 128 3.11 0.83 15.88
C PHE A 128 2.67 0.81 14.41
N VAL A 129 3.58 0.46 13.50
CA VAL A 129 3.30 0.39 12.06
C VAL A 129 2.33 -0.74 11.77
N TYR A 130 2.59 -1.92 12.31
CA TYR A 130 1.73 -3.09 12.14
C TYR A 130 0.28 -2.81 12.52
N GLU A 131 0.05 -2.17 13.67
CA GLU A 131 -1.30 -1.80 14.10
C GLU A 131 -2.00 -0.87 13.10
N LYS A 132 -1.29 0.16 12.60
CA LYS A 132 -1.86 1.10 11.63
C LYS A 132 -2.14 0.43 10.29
N MET A 133 -1.21 -0.37 9.78
CA MET A 133 -1.36 -1.07 8.51
C MET A 133 -2.53 -2.07 8.54
N ILE A 134 -2.69 -2.82 9.64
CA ILE A 134 -3.83 -3.73 9.82
C ILE A 134 -5.17 -2.95 9.91
N LYS A 135 -5.18 -1.79 10.57
CA LYS A 135 -6.38 -0.92 10.59
C LYS A 135 -6.71 -0.36 9.21
N ALA A 136 -5.71 -0.01 8.41
CA ALA A 136 -5.91 0.41 7.01
C ALA A 136 -6.50 -0.73 6.17
N ALA A 137 -5.96 -1.94 6.31
CA ALA A 137 -6.47 -3.14 5.65
C ALA A 137 -7.93 -3.43 6.02
N ALA A 138 -8.25 -3.41 7.32
CA ALA A 138 -9.60 -3.60 7.82
C ALA A 138 -10.56 -2.52 7.31
N TYR A 139 -10.15 -1.26 7.33
CA TYR A 139 -10.95 -0.14 6.80
C TYR A 139 -11.28 -0.33 5.31
N ALA A 140 -10.30 -0.71 4.50
CA ALA A 140 -10.54 -0.95 3.08
C ALA A 140 -11.52 -2.11 2.85
N LEU A 141 -11.35 -3.22 3.58
CA LEU A 141 -12.25 -4.36 3.51
C LEU A 141 -13.69 -4.00 3.92
N GLU A 142 -13.85 -3.27 5.03
CA GLU A 142 -15.15 -2.81 5.50
C GLU A 142 -15.81 -1.87 4.48
N PHE A 143 -15.08 -0.85 4.02
CA PHE A 143 -15.57 0.11 3.04
C PHE A 143 -16.07 -0.58 1.77
N LEU A 144 -15.29 -1.53 1.24
CA LEU A 144 -15.65 -2.27 0.03
C LEU A 144 -16.84 -3.22 0.28
N GLY A 145 -16.87 -3.88 1.44
CA GLY A 145 -17.96 -4.78 1.83
C GLY A 145 -19.30 -4.08 2.07
N GLN A 146 -19.28 -2.78 2.33
CA GLN A 146 -20.47 -1.95 2.53
C GLN A 146 -20.96 -1.23 1.26
N GLN A 147 -20.29 -1.40 0.12
CA GLN A 147 -20.76 -0.79 -1.14
C GLN A 147 -22.07 -1.43 -1.59
N GLU A 148 -23.09 -0.60 -1.85
CA GLU A 148 -24.39 -1.06 -2.38
C GLU A 148 -24.23 -1.78 -3.73
N ASP A 149 -23.39 -1.23 -4.61
CA ASP A 149 -22.97 -1.88 -5.85
C ASP A 149 -21.45 -1.78 -6.02
N LEU A 150 -20.77 -2.76 -5.44
CA LEU A 150 -19.32 -2.90 -5.54
C LEU A 150 -18.85 -3.06 -6.99
N ARG A 151 -19.66 -3.67 -7.87
CA ARG A 151 -19.30 -3.84 -9.29
C ARG A 151 -19.20 -2.48 -9.97
N ILE A 152 -20.22 -1.64 -9.84
CA ILE A 152 -20.24 -0.29 -10.43
C ILE A 152 -19.14 0.58 -9.82
N TRP A 153 -18.88 0.41 -8.53
CA TRP A 153 -17.79 1.15 -7.88
C TRP A 153 -16.43 0.79 -8.48
N LEU A 154 -16.14 -0.50 -8.69
CA LEU A 154 -14.86 -0.97 -9.24
C LEU A 154 -14.72 -0.77 -10.75
N TYR A 155 -15.80 -1.04 -11.47
CA TYR A 155 -15.87 -1.04 -12.92
C TYR A 155 -16.97 -0.07 -13.36
N PRO A 156 -16.81 1.24 -13.08
CA PRO A 156 -17.79 2.22 -13.54
C PRO A 156 -17.82 2.12 -15.06
N SER A 157 -19.03 1.97 -15.61
CA SER A 157 -19.26 2.00 -17.04
C SER A 157 -18.75 3.34 -17.58
N THR A 158 -17.55 3.36 -18.13
CA THR A 158 -17.11 4.45 -18.97
C THR A 158 -17.96 4.38 -20.24
N GLU A 159 -18.80 5.38 -20.45
CA GLU A 159 -19.28 5.72 -21.78
C GLU A 159 -18.09 5.66 -22.74
N ILE A 160 -18.29 4.96 -23.84
CA ILE A 160 -17.44 5.02 -25.01
C ILE A 160 -17.43 6.50 -25.43
N GLN A 161 -16.28 7.17 -25.31
CA GLN A 161 -15.96 8.35 -26.10
C GLN A 161 -14.83 7.99 -27.05
#